data_AF-A0A2E7F0Y3-F1
#
_entry.id   AF-A0A2E7F0Y3-F1
#
_cell.length_a   1.000
_cell.length_b   1.000
_cell.length_c   1.000
_cell.angle_alpha   90.00
_cell.angle_beta   90.00
_cell.angle_gamma   90.00
#
_symmetry.space_group_name_H-M   'P 1'
#
loop_
_entity.id
_entity.type
_entity.pdbx_description
1 polymer ?
#
loop_
_entity_poly.entity_id
_entity_poly.type
_entity_poly.pdbx_seq_one_letter_code
_entity_poly.pdbx_strand_id
1 'polypeptide(L)'
;MSITPGYKEKRKFITMALKRPEDTKGTDYIANGATPVAILTTGLGVNPYQSEQKTRDLDDGQPGGQPVIHTGERITITAPIEWAGSGAATTPAAWSKLIQLAARDETVNASDVTHERILSASNELDGTVYFYWEGMWHILLAGKASLTTSGKVGEIPKIAVEIQGIYGDTVSGTPPAANFTAFQQPLPFSKANTTFTLDGQALNLYEYELADNNSIEHDEGTEINQIFIDDWSEEGKFIIEAPALSTFDPFALIRASAIVPFEITNGTEAGKIVKQSSTGIQLLGIQPSPQKGKQCWDISFRVIRGNDSVLTTA
;
A
#
# COMPACT_ATOMS: atom_id res chain seq x y z
N MET A 1 -40.45 -22.02 7.27
CA MET A 1 -39.11 -21.96 7.88
C MET A 1 -38.15 -21.51 6.80
N SER A 2 -37.83 -20.22 6.72
CA SER A 2 -36.83 -19.75 5.75
C SER A 2 -35.47 -20.13 6.30
N ILE A 3 -34.85 -21.17 5.73
CA ILE A 3 -33.46 -21.51 6.04
C ILE A 3 -32.65 -20.45 5.31
N THR A 4 -32.21 -19.41 6.02
CA THR A 4 -31.27 -18.43 5.47
C THR A 4 -30.06 -19.20 4.94
N PRO A 5 -29.75 -19.10 3.62
CA PRO A 5 -28.60 -19.79 3.06
C PRO A 5 -27.33 -19.41 3.83
N GLY A 6 -26.44 -20.39 4.04
CA GLY A 6 -25.15 -20.14 4.69
C GLY A 6 -24.29 -19.16 3.88
N TYR A 7 -23.63 -18.25 4.59
CA TYR A 7 -22.77 -17.21 4.04
C TYR A 7 -21.40 -17.75 3.57
N LYS A 8 -20.84 -17.22 2.47
CA LYS A 8 -19.52 -17.58 1.93
C LYS A 8 -18.53 -16.42 2.10
N GLU A 9 -17.71 -16.50 3.13
CA GLU A 9 -16.75 -15.44 3.50
C GLU A 9 -15.79 -15.02 2.38
N LYS A 10 -15.40 -15.95 1.51
CA LYS A 10 -14.48 -15.69 0.40
C LYS A 10 -15.14 -15.03 -0.80
N ARG A 11 -16.45 -14.83 -0.81
CA ARG A 11 -17.17 -14.13 -1.88
C ARG A 11 -17.09 -12.61 -1.66
N LYS A 12 -15.86 -12.10 -1.69
CA LYS A 12 -15.52 -10.69 -1.57
C LYS A 12 -14.38 -10.33 -2.50
N PHE A 13 -14.40 -9.11 -3.03
CA PHE A 13 -13.32 -8.56 -3.84
C PHE A 13 -13.40 -7.04 -3.85
N ILE A 14 -12.33 -6.40 -4.32
CA ILE A 14 -12.35 -4.97 -4.63
C ILE A 14 -12.14 -4.74 -6.13
N THR A 15 -12.78 -3.70 -6.64
CA THR A 15 -12.51 -3.12 -7.96
C THR A 15 -12.25 -1.64 -7.79
N MET A 16 -11.37 -1.06 -8.61
CA MET A 16 -11.03 0.35 -8.48
C MET A 16 -10.84 1.04 -9.83
N ALA A 17 -11.00 2.36 -9.81
CA ALA A 17 -10.58 3.25 -10.89
C ALA A 17 -9.90 4.49 -10.31
N LEU A 18 -8.94 5.03 -11.05
CA LEU A 18 -8.28 6.30 -10.73
C LEU A 18 -9.01 7.45 -11.42
N LYS A 19 -8.92 8.65 -10.84
CA LYS A 19 -9.42 9.88 -11.44
C LYS A 19 -8.84 10.09 -12.84
N ARG A 20 -9.69 10.40 -13.82
CA ARG A 20 -9.26 10.84 -15.16
C ARG A 20 -9.25 12.36 -15.28
N PRO A 21 -8.61 12.93 -16.32
CA PRO A 21 -8.59 14.38 -16.53
C PRO A 21 -9.99 15.02 -16.61
N GLU A 22 -10.96 14.31 -17.18
CA GLU A 22 -12.34 14.76 -17.33
C GLU A 22 -13.20 14.65 -16.05
N ASP A 23 -12.75 13.89 -15.05
CA ASP A 23 -13.54 13.62 -13.85
C ASP A 23 -13.44 14.76 -12.82
N THR A 24 -14.53 15.01 -12.11
CA THR A 24 -14.56 15.88 -10.91
C THR A 24 -14.03 15.10 -9.70
N LYS A 25 -13.10 15.69 -8.94
CA LYS A 25 -12.48 15.07 -7.76
C LYS A 25 -13.55 14.58 -6.75
N GLY A 26 -13.34 13.40 -6.18
CA GLY A 26 -14.23 12.83 -5.16
C GLY A 26 -15.57 12.30 -5.66
N THR A 27 -15.78 12.25 -6.98
CA THR A 27 -16.97 11.59 -7.56
C THR A 27 -16.72 10.11 -7.82
N ASP A 28 -17.78 9.37 -8.14
CA ASP A 28 -17.66 7.97 -8.52
C ASP A 28 -17.15 7.84 -9.96
N TYR A 29 -15.85 7.58 -10.09
CA TYR A 29 -15.19 7.46 -11.40
C TYR A 29 -15.69 6.25 -12.21
N ILE A 30 -16.06 5.16 -11.54
CA ILE A 30 -16.54 3.95 -12.20
C ILE A 30 -17.93 4.20 -12.77
N ALA A 31 -18.82 4.85 -12.01
CA ALA A 31 -20.13 5.28 -12.49
C ALA A 31 -20.03 6.31 -13.63
N ASN A 32 -18.98 7.15 -13.62
CA ASN A 32 -18.68 8.11 -14.69
C ASN A 32 -18.00 7.48 -15.93
N GLY A 33 -17.88 6.15 -15.98
CA GLY A 33 -17.40 5.42 -17.15
C GLY A 33 -15.92 5.07 -17.16
N ALA A 34 -15.17 5.31 -16.07
CA ALA A 34 -13.82 4.78 -15.93
C ALA A 34 -13.86 3.23 -15.87
N THR A 35 -12.96 2.57 -16.59
CA THR A 35 -12.92 1.10 -16.60
C THR A 35 -12.32 0.58 -15.28
N PRO A 36 -13.06 -0.19 -14.48
CA PRO A 36 -12.57 -0.68 -13.21
C PRO A 36 -11.56 -1.82 -13.40
N VAL A 37 -10.56 -1.87 -12.52
CA VAL A 37 -9.60 -2.98 -12.41
C VAL A 37 -9.87 -3.71 -11.10
N ALA A 38 -10.00 -5.03 -11.15
CA ALA A 38 -10.12 -5.84 -9.95
C ALA A 38 -8.75 -6.10 -9.33
N ILE A 39 -8.65 -6.09 -8.00
CA ILE A 39 -7.38 -6.37 -7.30
C ILE A 39 -7.45 -7.73 -6.62
N LEU A 40 -6.49 -8.59 -6.92
CA LEU A 40 -6.33 -9.89 -6.27
C LEU A 40 -5.63 -9.72 -4.91
N THR A 41 -6.39 -9.86 -3.83
CA THR A 41 -5.91 -9.63 -2.45
C THR A 41 -5.82 -10.91 -1.63
N THR A 42 -4.90 -10.96 -0.67
CA THR A 42 -4.84 -11.99 0.37
C THR A 42 -5.22 -11.38 1.72
N GLY A 43 -6.34 -11.83 2.31
CA GLY A 43 -6.76 -11.34 3.62
C GLY A 43 -7.43 -9.95 3.63
N LEU A 44 -8.19 -9.62 2.57
CA LEU A 44 -8.98 -8.38 2.48
C LEU A 44 -9.80 -8.10 3.75
N GLY A 45 -9.50 -6.98 4.40
CA GLY A 45 -10.22 -6.44 5.55
C GLY A 45 -10.85 -5.10 5.20
N VAL A 46 -12.06 -4.83 5.71
CA VAL A 46 -12.80 -3.60 5.43
C VAL A 46 -13.56 -3.15 6.68
N ASN A 47 -13.46 -1.86 7.01
CA ASN A 47 -14.40 -1.19 7.90
C ASN A 47 -15.37 -0.38 7.02
N PRO A 48 -16.56 -0.93 6.69
CA PRO A 48 -17.40 -0.41 5.61
C PRO A 48 -18.02 0.95 5.93
N TYR A 49 -18.14 1.29 7.21
CA TYR A 49 -18.68 2.57 7.67
C TYR A 49 -18.03 2.98 8.99
N GLN A 50 -17.38 4.14 8.97
CA GLN A 50 -16.76 4.80 10.11
C GLN A 50 -17.29 6.24 10.15
N SER A 51 -17.56 6.76 11.33
CA SER A 51 -18.11 8.11 11.49
C SER A 51 -17.77 8.66 12.86
N GLU A 52 -17.66 9.96 12.98
CA GLU A 52 -17.68 10.65 14.26
C GLU A 52 -19.12 10.77 14.77
N GLN A 53 -19.31 10.60 16.09
CA GLN A 53 -20.63 10.67 16.72
C GLN A 53 -20.71 11.94 17.58
N LYS A 54 -21.75 12.74 17.35
CA LYS A 54 -22.10 13.89 18.19
C LYS A 54 -23.38 13.59 18.95
N THR A 55 -23.30 13.56 20.27
CA THR A 55 -24.49 13.47 21.13
C THR A 55 -25.24 14.80 21.10
N ARG A 56 -26.57 14.74 21.13
CA ARG A 56 -27.41 15.94 21.01
C ARG A 56 -27.64 16.72 22.31
N ASP A 57 -27.19 16.20 23.45
CA ASP A 57 -27.30 16.80 24.81
C ASP A 57 -28.60 17.59 25.03
N LEU A 58 -29.74 16.96 24.72
CA LEU A 58 -31.08 17.54 24.72
C LEU A 58 -31.65 17.62 26.14
N ASP A 59 -32.21 18.78 26.51
CA ASP A 59 -32.95 18.97 27.76
C ASP A 59 -34.44 18.66 27.58
N ASP A 60 -34.80 17.38 27.54
CA ASP A 60 -36.20 16.92 27.37
C ASP A 60 -36.90 16.49 28.68
N GLY A 61 -36.21 16.62 29.81
CA GLY A 61 -36.71 16.27 31.14
C GLY A 61 -36.80 14.76 31.42
N GLN A 62 -36.24 13.90 30.55
CA GLN A 62 -36.20 12.46 30.74
C GLN A 62 -34.76 11.98 31.02
N PRO A 63 -34.54 11.05 31.98
CA PRO A 63 -33.25 10.40 32.15
C PRO A 63 -33.05 9.29 31.11
N GLY A 64 -31.83 9.14 30.57
CA GLY A 64 -31.51 8.04 29.66
C GLY A 64 -30.48 8.39 28.59
N GLY A 65 -30.20 7.43 27.72
CA GLY A 65 -29.30 7.63 26.57
C GLY A 65 -29.95 8.51 25.50
N GLN A 66 -29.15 9.38 24.90
CA GLN A 66 -29.62 10.37 23.93
C GLN A 66 -29.26 10.00 22.49
N PRO A 67 -30.01 10.50 21.49
CA PRO A 67 -29.68 10.29 20.09
C PRO A 67 -28.34 10.93 19.71
N VAL A 68 -27.63 10.27 18.80
CA VAL A 68 -26.38 10.73 18.20
C VAL A 68 -26.59 11.12 16.74
N ILE A 69 -25.76 12.05 16.26
CA ILE A 69 -25.65 12.45 14.85
C ILE A 69 -24.28 11.97 14.35
N HIS A 70 -24.26 11.38 13.16
CA HIS A 70 -23.05 10.92 12.50
C HIS A 70 -22.49 12.03 11.59
N THR A 71 -21.18 12.26 11.64
CA THR A 71 -20.44 13.21 10.79
C THR A 71 -19.12 12.57 10.33
N GLY A 72 -18.50 13.08 9.27
CA GLY A 72 -17.21 12.59 8.79
C GLY A 72 -17.21 11.12 8.39
N GLU A 73 -18.20 10.73 7.58
CA GLU A 73 -18.41 9.35 7.13
C GLU A 73 -17.25 8.88 6.23
N ARG A 74 -16.59 7.80 6.65
CA ARG A 74 -15.37 7.24 6.05
C ARG A 74 -15.48 5.73 5.90
N ILE A 75 -14.67 5.19 5.00
CA ILE A 75 -14.48 3.76 4.79
C ILE A 75 -12.98 3.48 4.70
N THR A 76 -12.54 2.40 5.35
CA THR A 76 -11.14 1.95 5.32
C THR A 76 -11.05 0.51 4.81
N ILE A 77 -10.08 0.27 3.93
CA ILE A 77 -9.84 -1.03 3.28
C ILE A 77 -8.38 -1.41 3.46
N THR A 78 -8.11 -2.59 4.00
CA THR A 78 -6.77 -3.19 4.03
C THR A 78 -6.70 -4.30 2.99
N ALA A 79 -5.84 -4.12 2.00
CA ALA A 79 -5.71 -5.00 0.83
C ALA A 79 -4.24 -5.44 0.64
N PRO A 80 -3.81 -6.53 1.30
CA PRO A 80 -2.51 -7.12 1.03
C PRO A 80 -2.50 -7.81 -0.34
N ILE A 81 -1.53 -7.45 -1.17
CA ILE A 81 -1.35 -7.98 -2.52
C ILE A 81 0.02 -8.66 -2.64
N GLU A 82 0.15 -9.59 -3.58
CA GLU A 82 1.39 -10.32 -3.82
C GLU A 82 2.36 -9.48 -4.66
N TRP A 83 3.64 -9.47 -4.27
CA TRP A 83 4.68 -8.69 -4.92
C TRP A 83 5.19 -9.43 -6.18
N ALA A 84 4.45 -9.28 -7.28
CA ALA A 84 4.71 -9.93 -8.57
C ALA A 84 4.81 -8.91 -9.72
N GLY A 85 5.64 -9.19 -10.73
CA GLY A 85 5.68 -8.42 -11.97
C GLY A 85 4.42 -8.60 -12.83
N SER A 86 4.33 -7.85 -13.92
CA SER A 86 3.17 -7.88 -14.84
C SER A 86 3.18 -9.04 -15.83
N GLY A 87 4.33 -9.71 -16.01
CA GLY A 87 4.57 -10.67 -17.08
C GLY A 87 5.27 -10.07 -18.31
N ALA A 88 5.44 -8.74 -18.37
CA ALA A 88 6.20 -8.05 -19.43
C ALA A 88 6.87 -6.77 -18.91
N ALA A 89 8.13 -6.55 -19.28
CA ALA A 89 8.98 -5.48 -18.70
C ALA A 89 8.39 -4.07 -18.73
N THR A 90 7.74 -3.72 -19.84
CA THR A 90 7.20 -2.37 -20.08
C THR A 90 5.69 -2.30 -19.88
N THR A 91 5.10 -3.27 -19.18
CA THR A 91 3.67 -3.27 -18.84
C THR A 91 3.53 -3.05 -17.34
N PRO A 92 2.75 -2.06 -16.89
CA PRO A 92 2.49 -1.85 -15.47
C PRO A 92 1.92 -3.11 -14.83
N ALA A 93 2.36 -3.41 -13.61
CA ALA A 93 1.79 -4.52 -12.85
C ALA A 93 0.31 -4.28 -12.55
N ALA A 94 -0.46 -5.36 -12.43
CA ALA A 94 -1.92 -5.29 -12.19
C ALA A 94 -2.29 -4.51 -10.91
N TRP A 95 -1.37 -4.43 -9.96
CA TRP A 95 -1.52 -3.66 -8.73
C TRP A 95 -1.08 -2.19 -8.80
N SER A 96 -0.50 -1.71 -9.91
CA SER A 96 0.08 -0.37 -9.99
C SER A 96 -0.92 0.75 -9.63
N LYS A 97 -2.18 0.62 -10.01
CA LYS A 97 -3.21 1.60 -9.67
C LYS A 97 -3.38 1.81 -8.16
N LEU A 98 -3.14 0.79 -7.33
CA LEU A 98 -3.14 0.95 -5.88
C LEU A 98 -1.96 1.77 -5.37
N ILE A 99 -0.80 1.61 -6.00
CA ILE A 99 0.41 2.34 -5.66
C ILE A 99 0.23 3.82 -5.99
N GLN A 100 -0.48 4.13 -7.08
CA GLN A 100 -0.80 5.51 -7.45
C GLN A 100 -1.73 6.22 -6.45
N LEU A 101 -2.55 5.49 -5.66
CA LEU A 101 -3.32 6.07 -4.56
C LEU A 101 -2.44 6.55 -3.40
N ALA A 102 -1.20 6.05 -3.31
CA ALA A 102 -0.24 6.40 -2.27
C ALA A 102 0.69 7.55 -2.67
N ALA A 103 0.23 8.44 -3.57
CA ALA A 103 1.00 9.56 -4.11
C ALA A 103 2.29 9.14 -4.82
N ARG A 104 2.24 8.06 -5.60
CA ARG A 104 3.33 7.62 -6.46
C ARG A 104 2.92 7.69 -7.93
N ASP A 105 3.81 8.12 -8.81
CA ASP A 105 3.53 8.17 -10.24
C ASP A 105 3.70 6.78 -10.88
N GLU A 106 3.34 6.65 -12.15
CA GLU A 106 3.63 5.47 -12.96
C GLU A 106 4.27 5.97 -14.25
N THR A 107 5.55 5.65 -14.43
CA THR A 107 6.31 6.02 -15.62
C THR A 107 6.76 4.76 -16.36
N VAL A 108 6.26 4.57 -17.58
CA VAL A 108 6.66 3.45 -18.46
C VAL A 108 7.89 3.85 -19.26
N ASN A 109 9.02 3.25 -18.95
CA ASN A 109 10.30 3.44 -19.64
C ASN A 109 10.51 2.39 -20.73
N ALA A 110 11.68 2.45 -21.38
CA ALA A 110 12.05 1.51 -22.44
C ALA A 110 12.28 0.06 -21.93
N SER A 111 12.63 -0.11 -20.66
CA SER A 111 13.01 -1.39 -20.05
C SER A 111 12.23 -1.78 -18.81
N ASP A 112 11.44 -0.87 -18.25
CA ASP A 112 10.83 -1.03 -16.94
C ASP A 112 9.65 -0.06 -16.78
N VAL A 113 8.94 -0.21 -15.66
CA VAL A 113 7.94 0.73 -15.18
C VAL A 113 8.32 1.16 -13.77
N THR A 114 8.49 2.45 -13.54
CA THR A 114 8.86 3.03 -12.25
C THR A 114 7.69 3.72 -11.56
N HIS A 115 7.71 3.71 -10.23
CA HIS A 115 6.78 4.44 -9.39
C HIS A 115 7.56 5.26 -8.36
N GLU A 116 7.70 6.54 -8.64
CA GLU A 116 8.41 7.54 -7.85
C GLU A 116 7.43 8.37 -7.04
N ARG A 117 7.91 9.04 -5.99
CA ARG A 117 7.06 9.90 -5.15
C ARG A 117 6.63 11.15 -5.92
N ILE A 118 5.33 11.45 -5.88
CA ILE A 118 4.80 12.73 -6.36
C ILE A 118 5.04 13.78 -5.26
N LEU A 119 5.71 14.88 -5.60
CA LEU A 119 6.06 15.93 -4.65
C LEU A 119 5.06 17.10 -4.62
N SER A 120 4.11 17.13 -5.57
CA SER A 120 3.13 18.21 -5.70
C SER A 120 1.71 17.67 -5.59
N ALA A 121 0.95 18.19 -4.63
CA ALA A 121 -0.43 17.79 -4.38
C ALA A 121 -1.36 17.88 -5.61
N SER A 122 -1.09 18.78 -6.56
CA SER A 122 -1.89 18.91 -7.80
C SER A 122 -1.77 17.72 -8.75
N ASN A 123 -0.68 16.96 -8.64
CA ASN A 123 -0.40 15.82 -9.52
C ASN A 123 -0.82 14.50 -8.88
N GLU A 124 -1.16 14.49 -7.58
CA GLU A 124 -1.60 13.28 -6.93
C GLU A 124 -2.99 12.87 -7.40
N LEU A 125 -3.13 11.60 -7.74
CA LEU A 125 -4.41 11.02 -8.07
C LEU A 125 -5.15 10.57 -6.81
N ASP A 126 -6.47 10.59 -6.88
CA ASP A 126 -7.38 9.88 -6.00
C ASP A 126 -8.13 8.81 -6.80
N GLY A 127 -8.82 7.91 -6.10
CA GLY A 127 -9.54 6.82 -6.76
C GLY A 127 -10.88 6.50 -6.13
N THR A 128 -11.71 5.82 -6.92
CA THR A 128 -12.93 5.17 -6.44
C THR A 128 -12.63 3.69 -6.26
N VAL A 129 -12.97 3.14 -5.10
CA VAL A 129 -12.86 1.70 -4.81
C VAL A 129 -14.22 1.15 -4.44
N TYR A 130 -14.63 0.09 -5.11
CA TYR A 130 -15.82 -0.66 -4.73
C TYR A 130 -15.37 -1.90 -3.96
N PHE A 131 -15.93 -2.08 -2.76
CA PHE A 131 -15.79 -3.32 -2.01
C PHE A 131 -17.07 -4.14 -2.15
N TYR A 132 -16.99 -5.28 -2.85
CA TYR A 132 -18.10 -6.21 -2.97
C TYR A 132 -18.09 -7.23 -1.85
N TRP A 133 -19.27 -7.49 -1.29
CA TRP A 133 -19.48 -8.54 -0.33
C TRP A 133 -20.91 -9.10 -0.41
N GLU A 134 -21.04 -10.36 -0.84
CA GLU A 134 -22.30 -11.15 -0.73
C GLU A 134 -23.59 -10.42 -1.17
N GLY A 135 -23.57 -9.82 -2.36
CA GLY A 135 -24.78 -9.23 -2.97
C GLY A 135 -25.03 -7.77 -2.58
N MET A 136 -24.06 -7.12 -1.93
CA MET A 136 -23.97 -5.67 -1.84
C MET A 136 -22.54 -5.23 -2.12
N TRP A 137 -22.36 -3.94 -2.38
CA TRP A 137 -21.05 -3.34 -2.48
C TRP A 137 -21.04 -1.93 -1.90
N HIS A 138 -19.90 -1.57 -1.31
CA HIS A 138 -19.68 -0.28 -0.67
C HIS A 138 -18.80 0.59 -1.56
N ILE A 139 -19.09 1.89 -1.60
CA ILE A 139 -18.37 2.85 -2.42
C ILE A 139 -17.40 3.63 -1.54
N LEU A 140 -16.13 3.63 -1.94
CA LEU A 140 -15.08 4.47 -1.38
C LEU A 140 -14.74 5.54 -2.41
N LEU A 141 -14.96 6.81 -2.07
CA LEU A 141 -14.67 7.98 -2.90
C LEU A 141 -13.41 8.70 -2.41
N ALA A 142 -12.76 9.46 -3.29
CA ALA A 142 -11.56 10.23 -2.98
C ALA A 142 -10.45 9.42 -2.27
N GLY A 143 -10.28 8.15 -2.66
CA GLY A 143 -9.40 7.23 -1.98
C GLY A 143 -7.94 7.65 -2.04
N LYS A 144 -7.27 7.59 -0.89
CA LYS A 144 -5.81 7.70 -0.74
C LYS A 144 -5.30 6.48 0.02
N ALA A 145 -4.03 6.15 -0.15
CA ALA A 145 -3.45 4.95 0.43
C ALA A 145 -2.10 5.16 1.12
N SER A 146 -1.78 4.28 2.05
CA SER A 146 -0.45 4.07 2.61
C SER A 146 -0.01 2.64 2.32
N LEU A 147 1.28 2.45 2.06
CA LEU A 147 1.86 1.19 1.60
C LEU A 147 2.85 0.65 2.63
N THR A 148 2.89 -0.67 2.78
CA THR A 148 3.99 -1.39 3.41
C THR A 148 4.44 -2.52 2.48
N THR A 149 5.64 -2.40 1.93
CA THR A 149 6.29 -3.49 1.18
C THR A 149 7.06 -4.38 2.14
N SER A 150 6.95 -5.70 1.99
CA SER A 150 7.67 -6.64 2.86
C SER A 150 8.02 -7.95 2.17
N GLY A 151 9.09 -8.57 2.64
CA GLY A 151 9.59 -9.84 2.13
C GLY A 151 10.38 -10.59 3.19
N LYS A 152 10.18 -11.91 3.27
CA LYS A 152 10.86 -12.78 4.22
C LYS A 152 11.26 -14.09 3.57
N VAL A 153 12.50 -14.53 3.82
CA VAL A 153 13.03 -15.75 3.19
C VAL A 153 12.13 -16.96 3.48
N GLY A 154 11.65 -17.59 2.39
CA GLY A 154 10.75 -18.74 2.42
C GLY A 154 9.27 -18.39 2.30
N GLU A 155 8.91 -17.11 2.21
CA GLU A 155 7.55 -16.62 2.06
C GLU A 155 7.36 -15.89 0.72
N ILE A 156 6.09 -15.60 0.39
CA ILE A 156 5.74 -14.77 -0.76
C ILE A 156 5.83 -13.30 -0.32
N PRO A 157 6.64 -12.46 -0.98
CA PRO A 157 6.71 -11.04 -0.68
C PRO A 157 5.37 -10.34 -0.98
N LYS A 158 5.04 -9.30 -0.22
CA LYS A 158 3.74 -8.62 -0.28
C LYS A 158 3.86 -7.10 -0.28
N ILE A 159 2.81 -6.46 -0.77
CA ILE A 159 2.55 -5.04 -0.55
C ILE A 159 1.24 -4.95 0.22
N ALA A 160 1.28 -4.55 1.48
CA ALA A 160 0.08 -4.23 2.25
C ALA A 160 -0.35 -2.81 1.90
N VAL A 161 -1.60 -2.65 1.47
CA VAL A 161 -2.18 -1.35 1.13
C VAL A 161 -3.29 -1.06 2.13
N GLU A 162 -3.21 0.09 2.79
CA GLU A 162 -4.30 0.64 3.60
C GLU A 162 -4.89 1.83 2.85
N ILE A 163 -6.16 1.72 2.45
CA ILE A 163 -6.88 2.73 1.69
C ILE A 163 -7.90 3.38 2.62
N GLN A 164 -7.92 4.71 2.65
CA GLN A 164 -8.96 5.49 3.31
C GLN A 164 -9.68 6.34 2.27
N GLY A 165 -11.00 6.41 2.36
CA GLY A 165 -11.82 7.25 1.50
C GLY A 165 -13.11 7.70 2.18
N ILE A 166 -13.82 8.59 1.50
CA ILE A 166 -15.15 9.07 1.90
C ILE A 166 -16.15 7.97 1.59
N TYR A 167 -17.08 7.73 2.51
CA TYR A 167 -18.15 6.77 2.28
C TYR A 167 -19.12 7.30 1.20
N GLY A 168 -19.23 6.58 0.09
CA GLY A 168 -20.01 6.96 -1.09
C GLY A 168 -21.33 6.20 -1.25
N ASP A 169 -21.87 5.65 -0.15
CA ASP A 169 -23.05 4.78 -0.08
C ASP A 169 -22.78 3.26 -0.25
N THR A 170 -23.83 2.46 0.01
CA THR A 170 -23.87 1.01 -0.15
C THR A 170 -24.98 0.63 -1.11
N VAL A 171 -24.64 -0.14 -2.13
CA VAL A 171 -25.56 -0.51 -3.20
C VAL A 171 -25.82 -2.01 -3.16
N SER A 172 -27.09 -2.41 -3.31
CA SER A 172 -27.47 -3.82 -3.46
C SER A 172 -27.20 -4.34 -4.88
N GLY A 173 -26.90 -5.63 -5.00
CA GLY A 173 -26.58 -6.29 -6.26
C GLY A 173 -25.09 -6.56 -6.43
N THR A 174 -24.63 -6.56 -7.68
CA THR A 174 -23.24 -6.88 -8.03
C THR A 174 -22.60 -5.71 -8.77
N PRO A 175 -21.38 -5.28 -8.40
CA PRO A 175 -20.62 -4.32 -9.19
C PRO A 175 -20.12 -4.96 -10.50
N PRO A 176 -19.42 -4.21 -11.37
CA PRO A 176 -18.78 -4.76 -12.55
C PRO A 176 -17.97 -6.03 -12.25
N ALA A 177 -18.01 -6.99 -13.17
CA ALA A 177 -17.41 -8.31 -12.97
C ALA A 177 -15.88 -8.21 -12.76
N ALA A 178 -15.39 -8.86 -11.71
CA ALA A 178 -13.97 -8.88 -11.40
C ALA A 178 -13.19 -9.75 -12.41
N ASN A 179 -12.09 -9.20 -12.94
CA ASN A 179 -11.15 -9.92 -13.77
C ASN A 179 -9.74 -9.85 -13.16
N PHE A 180 -9.17 -11.01 -12.82
CA PHE A 180 -7.84 -11.12 -12.20
C PHE A 180 -6.77 -11.68 -13.15
N THR A 181 -7.04 -11.84 -14.45
CA THR A 181 -6.11 -12.49 -15.39
C THR A 181 -4.78 -11.75 -15.58
N ALA A 182 -4.71 -10.47 -15.20
CA ALA A 182 -3.49 -9.68 -15.25
C ALA A 182 -2.51 -9.99 -14.09
N PHE A 183 -2.99 -10.60 -13.00
CA PHE A 183 -2.13 -10.98 -11.88
C PHE A 183 -1.30 -12.21 -12.24
N GLN A 184 0.01 -12.10 -12.05
CA GLN A 184 0.96 -13.18 -12.26
C GLN A 184 1.23 -13.93 -10.96
N GLN A 185 1.69 -15.18 -11.08
CA GLN A 185 2.17 -15.94 -9.94
C GLN A 185 3.45 -15.29 -9.37
N PRO A 186 3.51 -14.97 -8.06
CA PRO A 186 4.68 -14.36 -7.45
C PRO A 186 5.84 -15.36 -7.31
N LEU A 187 7.06 -14.83 -7.28
CA LEU A 187 8.26 -15.59 -6.94
C LEU A 187 8.53 -15.53 -5.44
N PRO A 188 8.85 -16.65 -4.78
CA PRO A 188 9.15 -16.67 -3.35
C PRO A 188 10.44 -15.91 -3.06
N PHE A 189 10.46 -15.20 -1.93
CA PHE A 189 11.62 -14.49 -1.44
C PHE A 189 12.69 -15.50 -1.02
N SER A 190 13.79 -15.57 -1.76
CA SER A 190 14.76 -16.66 -1.63
C SER A 190 16.08 -16.34 -2.31
N LYS A 191 17.13 -17.09 -2.01
CA LYS A 191 18.44 -16.97 -2.68
C LYS A 191 18.37 -17.06 -4.21
N ALA A 192 17.42 -17.84 -4.74
CA ALA A 192 17.30 -18.04 -6.19
C ALA A 192 16.66 -16.84 -6.91
N ASN A 193 15.85 -16.06 -6.19
CA ASN A 193 15.02 -15.02 -6.78
C ASN A 193 15.36 -13.61 -6.28
N THR A 194 16.03 -13.47 -5.13
CA THR A 194 16.16 -12.18 -4.44
C THR A 194 17.63 -11.78 -4.29
N THR A 195 17.94 -10.55 -4.68
CA THR A 195 19.24 -9.90 -4.44
C THR A 195 19.05 -8.65 -3.59
N PHE A 196 20.01 -8.37 -2.71
CA PHE A 196 19.98 -7.19 -1.85
C PHE A 196 21.36 -6.55 -1.76
N THR A 197 21.42 -5.23 -1.90
CA THR A 197 22.61 -4.43 -1.64
C THR A 197 22.30 -3.27 -0.71
N LEU A 198 23.23 -2.97 0.19
CA LEU A 198 23.19 -1.80 1.08
C LEU A 198 24.57 -1.15 1.07
N ASP A 199 24.62 0.16 0.83
CA ASP A 199 25.88 0.89 0.65
C ASP A 199 26.78 0.27 -0.44
N GLY A 200 26.16 -0.22 -1.51
CA GLY A 200 26.82 -0.93 -2.61
C GLY A 200 27.36 -2.32 -2.26
N GLN A 201 27.22 -2.79 -1.02
CA GLN A 201 27.65 -4.12 -0.59
C GLN A 201 26.53 -5.14 -0.73
N ALA A 202 26.82 -6.28 -1.35
CA ALA A 202 25.89 -7.41 -1.39
C ALA A 202 25.84 -8.12 -0.03
N LEU A 203 24.66 -8.19 0.57
CA LEU A 203 24.46 -8.73 1.92
C LEU A 203 23.43 -9.86 1.93
N ASN A 204 23.58 -10.83 2.84
CA ASN A 204 22.62 -11.91 2.99
C ASN A 204 21.41 -11.43 3.81
N LEU A 205 20.29 -11.21 3.12
CA LEU A 205 19.04 -10.67 3.67
C LEU A 205 18.07 -11.79 4.07
N TYR A 206 17.50 -11.70 5.27
CA TYR A 206 16.48 -12.61 5.78
C TYR A 206 15.08 -12.03 5.75
N GLU A 207 14.94 -10.75 6.09
CA GLU A 207 13.67 -10.05 6.17
C GLU A 207 13.85 -8.59 5.75
N TYR A 208 12.85 -8.07 5.06
CA TYR A 208 12.76 -6.69 4.60
C TYR A 208 11.36 -6.16 4.85
N GLU A 209 11.29 -4.91 5.29
CA GLU A 209 10.07 -4.15 5.39
C GLU A 209 10.36 -2.67 5.10
N LEU A 210 9.45 -2.01 4.40
CA LEU A 210 9.42 -0.57 4.22
C LEU A 210 7.97 -0.10 4.19
N ALA A 211 7.62 0.77 5.12
CA ALA A 211 6.34 1.47 5.18
C ALA A 211 6.50 2.90 4.67
N ASP A 212 5.57 3.35 3.84
CA ASP A 212 5.52 4.73 3.33
C ASP A 212 5.21 5.73 4.46
N ASN A 213 4.41 5.29 5.44
CA ASN A 213 3.89 6.12 6.53
C ASN A 213 3.26 7.43 6.02
N ASN A 214 2.42 7.34 4.99
CA ASN A 214 1.63 8.48 4.52
C ASN A 214 0.67 8.93 5.63
N SER A 215 0.67 10.22 5.98
CA SER A 215 -0.32 10.84 6.85
C SER A 215 -1.55 11.17 6.02
N ILE A 216 -2.56 10.31 6.07
CA ILE A 216 -3.81 10.50 5.33
C ILE A 216 -4.78 11.26 6.20
N GLU A 217 -5.14 12.47 5.77
CA GLU A 217 -6.04 13.36 6.49
C GLU A 217 -7.40 13.41 5.82
N HIS A 218 -8.45 13.49 6.66
CA HIS A 218 -9.81 13.76 6.23
C HIS A 218 -10.18 15.19 6.63
N ASP A 219 -10.48 16.01 5.63
CA ASP A 219 -10.83 17.42 5.80
C ASP A 219 -12.24 17.65 5.25
N GLU A 220 -13.15 18.03 6.14
CA GLU A 220 -14.55 18.32 5.84
C GLU A 220 -14.84 19.78 6.17
N GLY A 221 -14.95 20.61 5.13
CA GLY A 221 -15.43 21.98 5.18
C GLY A 221 -16.87 22.10 4.71
N THR A 222 -17.40 23.33 4.68
CA THR A 222 -18.79 23.58 4.25
C THR A 222 -19.01 23.43 2.74
N GLU A 223 -17.93 23.52 1.94
CA GLU A 223 -17.98 23.47 0.48
C GLU A 223 -17.23 22.25 -0.10
N ILE A 224 -16.29 21.69 0.65
CA ILE A 224 -15.39 20.64 0.18
C ILE A 224 -15.30 19.56 1.25
N ASN A 225 -15.45 18.30 0.82
CA ASN A 225 -15.13 17.13 1.62
C ASN A 225 -14.04 16.36 0.86
N GLN A 226 -12.86 16.21 1.46
CA GLN A 226 -11.71 15.64 0.78
C GLN A 226 -10.86 14.78 1.70
N ILE A 227 -10.13 13.87 1.06
CA ILE A 227 -9.04 13.11 1.68
C ILE A 227 -7.77 13.38 0.88
N PHE A 228 -6.67 13.62 1.58
CA PHE A 228 -5.37 13.91 0.99
C PHE A 228 -4.23 13.38 1.86
N ILE A 229 -3.03 13.33 1.28
CA ILE A 229 -1.81 12.97 2.01
C ILE A 229 -1.12 14.29 2.38
N ASP A 230 -0.93 14.55 3.68
CA ASP A 230 -0.30 15.79 4.18
C ASP A 230 1.23 15.70 4.17
N ASP A 231 1.76 14.57 4.66
CA ASP A 231 3.19 14.28 4.73
C ASP A 231 3.44 12.76 4.63
N TRP A 232 4.70 12.37 4.47
CA TRP A 232 5.15 10.98 4.52
C TRP A 232 6.52 10.88 5.18
N SER A 233 6.79 9.74 5.82
CA SER A 233 8.08 9.47 6.45
C SER A 233 8.42 8.00 6.32
N GLU A 234 9.02 7.62 5.19
CA GLU A 234 9.24 6.21 4.90
C GLU A 234 10.26 5.62 5.88
N GLU A 235 9.86 4.55 6.57
CA GLU A 235 10.69 3.84 7.54
C GLU A 235 10.61 2.34 7.30
N GLY A 236 11.69 1.65 7.63
CA GLY A 236 11.78 0.23 7.40
C GLY A 236 12.83 -0.44 8.25
N LYS A 237 13.01 -1.73 7.96
CA LYS A 237 14.04 -2.56 8.60
C LYS A 237 14.59 -3.60 7.64
N PHE A 238 15.83 -3.99 7.90
CA PHE A 238 16.47 -5.15 7.30
C PHE A 238 16.91 -6.11 8.42
N ILE A 239 16.64 -7.39 8.25
CA ILE A 239 17.32 -8.44 9.03
C ILE A 239 18.38 -9.07 8.14
N ILE A 240 19.65 -8.83 8.42
CA ILE A 240 20.78 -9.33 7.62
C ILE A 240 21.68 -10.25 8.45
N GLU A 241 22.28 -11.27 7.83
CA GLU A 241 23.38 -12.01 8.45
C GLU A 241 24.52 -11.05 8.76
N ALA A 242 25.09 -11.11 9.96
CA ALA A 242 26.15 -10.21 10.38
C ALA A 242 27.42 -10.46 9.53
N PRO A 243 27.82 -9.51 8.65
CA PRO A 243 29.05 -9.65 7.88
C PRO A 243 30.26 -9.31 8.76
N ALA A 244 31.46 -9.57 8.24
CA ALA A 244 32.66 -9.00 8.85
C ALA A 244 32.57 -7.46 8.80
N LEU A 245 33.00 -6.77 9.87
CA LEU A 245 32.98 -5.30 9.92
C LEU A 245 33.86 -4.66 8.84
N SER A 246 34.87 -5.38 8.34
CA SER A 246 35.67 -4.93 7.19
C SER A 246 34.92 -4.96 5.85
N THR A 247 33.81 -5.70 5.77
CA THR A 247 32.93 -5.76 4.60
C THR A 247 31.80 -4.74 4.73
N PHE A 248 31.15 -4.67 5.90
CA PHE A 248 30.09 -3.72 6.18
C PHE A 248 30.02 -3.45 7.68
N ASP A 249 30.25 -2.20 8.07
CA ASP A 249 30.17 -1.73 9.46
C ASP A 249 28.96 -0.79 9.65
N PRO A 250 27.78 -1.33 10.00
CA PRO A 250 26.59 -0.51 10.20
C PRO A 250 26.72 0.44 11.41
N PHE A 251 27.61 0.14 12.37
CA PHE A 251 27.84 1.00 13.53
C PHE A 251 28.64 2.25 13.18
N ALA A 252 29.59 2.14 12.25
CA ALA A 252 30.29 3.30 11.69
C ALA A 252 29.31 4.20 10.93
N LEU A 253 28.43 3.61 10.10
CA LEU A 253 27.42 4.35 9.34
C LEU A 253 26.45 5.12 10.26
N ILE A 254 25.93 4.49 11.32
CA ILE A 254 25.06 5.17 12.30
C ILE A 254 25.80 6.32 12.99
N ARG A 255 27.02 6.08 13.51
CA ARG A 255 27.78 7.13 14.22
C ARG A 255 28.11 8.32 13.32
N ALA A 256 28.34 8.07 12.03
CA ALA A 256 28.58 9.11 11.04
C ALA A 256 27.30 9.79 10.55
N SER A 257 26.11 9.28 10.91
CA SER A 257 24.83 9.68 10.30
C SER A 257 24.89 9.61 8.78
N ALA A 258 25.54 8.55 8.26
CA ALA A 258 25.76 8.38 6.83
C ALA A 258 24.44 8.13 6.11
N ILE A 259 24.32 8.74 4.92
CA ILE A 259 23.24 8.48 3.98
C ILE A 259 23.78 7.51 2.93
N VAL A 260 23.15 6.34 2.84
CA VAL A 260 23.62 5.23 1.98
C VAL A 260 22.48 4.72 1.10
N PRO A 261 22.75 4.23 -0.12
CA PRO A 261 21.73 3.64 -0.96
C PRO A 261 21.36 2.22 -0.51
N PHE A 262 20.15 1.78 -0.84
CA PHE A 262 19.78 0.37 -0.82
C PHE A 262 19.05 -0.03 -2.09
N GLU A 263 19.15 -1.31 -2.42
CA GLU A 263 18.39 -1.92 -3.49
C GLU A 263 18.03 -3.35 -3.10
N ILE A 264 16.75 -3.69 -3.28
CA ILE A 264 16.26 -5.06 -3.23
C ILE A 264 15.56 -5.38 -4.54
N THR A 265 15.89 -6.51 -5.13
CA THR A 265 15.32 -6.98 -6.40
C THR A 265 14.84 -8.41 -6.20
N ASN A 266 13.56 -8.67 -6.49
CA ASN A 266 12.97 -10.00 -6.50
C ASN A 266 12.52 -10.36 -7.93
N GLY A 267 13.06 -11.44 -8.47
CA GLY A 267 12.91 -11.87 -9.86
C GLY A 267 14.20 -11.70 -10.66
N THR A 268 14.36 -12.52 -11.70
CA THR A 268 15.57 -12.54 -12.56
C THR A 268 15.24 -12.48 -14.05
N GLU A 269 14.00 -12.77 -14.43
CA GLU A 269 13.52 -12.72 -15.81
C GLU A 269 12.68 -11.46 -16.05
N ALA A 270 12.81 -10.87 -17.24
CA ALA A 270 11.98 -9.75 -17.64
C ALA A 270 10.48 -10.10 -17.55
N GLY A 271 9.68 -9.15 -17.05
CA GLY A 271 8.28 -9.30 -16.69
C GLY A 271 8.03 -9.90 -15.30
N LYS A 272 9.05 -10.44 -14.63
CA LYS A 272 8.93 -11.03 -13.28
C LYS A 272 9.70 -10.24 -12.22
N ILE A 273 10.45 -9.22 -12.62
CA ILE A 273 11.25 -8.43 -11.69
C ILE A 273 10.36 -7.43 -10.99
N VAL A 274 10.47 -7.38 -9.67
CA VAL A 274 10.06 -6.23 -8.90
C VAL A 274 11.18 -5.80 -7.96
N LYS A 275 11.49 -4.52 -7.99
CA LYS A 275 12.61 -3.90 -7.29
C LYS A 275 12.11 -2.75 -6.42
N GLN A 276 12.66 -2.64 -5.22
CA GLN A 276 12.49 -1.48 -4.35
C GLN A 276 13.88 -0.90 -4.05
N SER A 277 14.04 0.40 -4.23
CA SER A 277 15.34 1.06 -4.03
C SER A 277 15.20 2.47 -3.50
N SER A 278 16.24 2.98 -2.85
CA SER A 278 16.42 4.39 -2.52
C SER A 278 17.90 4.74 -2.67
N THR A 279 18.18 5.95 -3.12
CA THR A 279 19.55 6.46 -3.22
C THR A 279 20.11 6.95 -1.88
N GLY A 280 19.27 7.05 -0.84
CA GLY A 280 19.68 7.64 0.42
C GLY A 280 18.75 7.31 1.59
N ILE A 281 19.17 6.33 2.38
CA ILE A 281 18.60 6.01 3.69
C ILE A 281 19.60 6.33 4.79
N GLN A 282 19.09 6.64 5.98
CA GLN A 282 19.89 6.73 7.19
C GLN A 282 19.50 5.58 8.13
N LEU A 283 20.51 4.88 8.64
CA LEU A 283 20.31 3.84 9.64
C LEU A 283 19.98 4.49 11.00
N LEU A 284 18.97 3.97 11.69
CA LEU A 284 18.46 4.53 12.95
C LEU A 284 18.89 3.70 14.17
N GLY A 285 18.87 2.38 14.05
CA GLY A 285 19.15 1.47 15.15
C GLY A 285 19.65 0.12 14.65
N ILE A 286 20.43 -0.56 15.50
CA ILE A 286 20.95 -1.91 15.25
C ILE A 286 20.68 -2.75 16.49
N GLN A 287 20.03 -3.90 16.33
CA GLN A 287 19.76 -4.85 17.40
C GLN A 287 20.21 -6.26 16.99
N PRO A 288 20.77 -7.07 17.92
CA PRO A 288 21.01 -8.48 17.66
C PRO A 288 19.69 -9.22 17.40
N SER A 289 19.60 -9.97 16.30
CA SER A 289 18.40 -10.73 15.93
C SER A 289 18.76 -12.12 15.41
N PRO A 290 19.20 -13.06 16.27
CA PRO A 290 19.73 -14.34 15.82
C PRO A 290 18.71 -15.14 15.00
N GLN A 291 19.11 -15.60 13.81
CA GLN A 291 18.27 -16.40 12.91
C GLN A 291 18.87 -17.78 12.70
N LYS A 292 18.14 -18.83 13.07
CA LYS A 292 18.53 -20.24 12.81
C LYS A 292 19.99 -20.56 13.23
N GLY A 293 20.45 -20.03 14.36
CA GLY A 293 21.80 -20.24 14.89
C GLY A 293 22.89 -19.34 14.30
N LYS A 294 22.56 -18.40 13.41
CA LYS A 294 23.48 -17.39 12.87
C LYS A 294 23.31 -16.06 13.56
N GLN A 295 24.41 -15.34 13.71
CA GLN A 295 24.39 -13.95 14.17
C GLN A 295 23.84 -13.08 13.04
N CYS A 296 22.78 -12.32 13.33
CA CYS A 296 22.17 -11.39 12.39
C CYS A 296 21.90 -10.06 13.09
N TRP A 297 21.82 -8.99 12.31
CA TRP A 297 21.45 -7.66 12.75
C TRP A 297 20.06 -7.33 12.23
N ASP A 298 19.20 -6.85 13.12
CA ASP A 298 18.01 -6.08 12.78
C ASP A 298 18.42 -4.60 12.72
N ILE A 299 18.31 -4.01 11.54
CA ILE A 299 18.75 -2.65 11.24
C ILE A 299 17.53 -1.86 10.81
N SER A 300 17.09 -0.91 11.65
CA SER A 300 16.04 0.04 11.27
C SER A 300 16.63 1.21 10.49
N PHE A 301 15.86 1.76 9.56
CA PHE A 301 16.27 2.88 8.73
C PHE A 301 15.11 3.81 8.40
N ARG A 302 15.44 5.03 7.99
CA ARG A 302 14.52 6.01 7.41
C ARG A 302 15.03 6.45 6.04
N VAL A 303 14.12 6.59 5.08
CA VAL A 303 14.44 7.21 3.78
C VAL A 303 14.56 8.72 3.95
N ILE A 304 15.63 9.31 3.44
CA ILE A 304 15.90 10.73 3.61
C ILE A 304 15.32 11.52 2.44
N ARG A 305 14.59 12.58 2.76
CA ARG A 305 13.95 13.51 1.81
C ARG A 305 14.84 13.79 0.59
N GLY A 306 14.27 13.69 -0.60
CA GLY A 306 14.98 13.84 -1.87
C GLY A 306 15.64 12.54 -2.36
N ASN A 307 15.51 11.44 -1.60
CA ASN A 307 15.89 10.09 -2.00
C ASN A 307 14.71 9.13 -1.79
N ASP A 308 13.48 9.62 -1.95
CA ASP A 308 12.26 8.85 -1.73
C ASP A 308 12.34 7.50 -2.45
N SER A 309 11.81 6.46 -1.83
CA SER A 309 11.96 5.13 -2.37
C SER A 309 11.23 4.96 -3.70
N VAL A 310 11.74 4.12 -4.58
CA VAL A 310 11.21 3.87 -5.93
C VAL A 310 10.88 2.40 -6.06
N LEU A 311 9.64 2.12 -6.47
CA LEU A 311 9.18 0.77 -6.81
C LEU A 311 9.24 0.59 -8.33
N THR A 312 9.98 -0.41 -8.79
CA THR A 312 10.20 -0.67 -10.22
C THR A 312 9.74 -2.08 -10.58
N THR A 313 9.05 -2.24 -11.70
CA THR A 313 8.76 -3.55 -12.30
C THR A 313 9.46 -3.66 -13.65
N ALA A 314 10.06 -4.82 -13.95
CA ALA A 314 10.77 -5.07 -15.20
C ALA A 314 10.68 -6.53 -15.65
#